data_AF-A0A1T4X7H1-F1
#
_entry.id   AF-A0A1T4X7H1-F1
#
_cell.length_a   1.000
_cell.length_b   1.000
_cell.length_c   1.000
_cell.angle_alpha   90.00
_cell.angle_beta   90.00
_cell.angle_gamma   90.00
#
_symmetry.space_group_name_H-M   'P 1'
#
loop_
_entity.id
_entity.type
_entity.pdbx_description
1 polymer ?
#
loop_
_entity_poly.entity_id
_entity_poly.type
_entity_poly.pdbx_seq_one_letter_code
_entity_poly.pdbx_strand_id
1 'polypeptide(L)'
;MSKEIELSLEKPEELYTVAKALASEIRIEIIKLLNFNSLNVNEISECLGIPASTAAVNVKILEEAGLIHTELQPGTRGSMKLCSRKRDFIQIILKSSKPSSDKSYYINMPIGSYVDCKAYPTCGIVTDKGYLGVEDDPRSFYDPLRINAQLIWFHKGYLEYRFPNTVLEKVKAKMIEISVEVCSEAPNFRNEWPSDITMWVNGIECGTWTSPGDFGGRRGKLNPIWWSDGSTQFGMLKTWRITKEGAFIDGKKVSNININKLDLEKNDFISVRIGIKDDAKNIGGMNLFGDNFGDYPQHIVMRIDY
;
A
#
# COMPACT_ATOMS: atom_id res chain seq x y z
N MET A 1 18.13 4.66 -9.77
CA MET A 1 16.85 4.33 -10.43
C MET A 1 16.84 2.82 -10.65
N SER A 2 15.90 2.10 -10.06
CA SER A 2 15.76 0.65 -10.24
C SER A 2 15.49 0.34 -11.73
N LYS A 3 16.23 -0.61 -12.31
CA LYS A 3 16.01 -0.99 -13.71
C LYS A 3 14.98 -2.12 -13.76
N GLU A 4 13.69 -1.76 -13.79
CA GLU A 4 12.59 -2.74 -13.78
C GLU A 4 12.06 -3.05 -15.18
N ILE A 5 11.57 -4.27 -15.40
CA ILE A 5 10.76 -4.64 -16.56
C ILE A 5 9.41 -5.21 -16.09
N GLU A 6 8.34 -4.68 -16.64
CA GLU A 6 6.97 -5.13 -16.39
C GLU A 6 6.48 -5.96 -17.57
N LEU A 7 5.94 -7.15 -17.30
CA LEU A 7 5.39 -8.08 -18.28
C LEU A 7 3.94 -8.38 -17.93
N SER A 8 3.07 -8.50 -18.93
CA SER A 8 1.63 -8.72 -18.71
C SER A 8 1.03 -9.70 -19.70
N LEU A 9 -0.11 -10.30 -19.33
CA LEU A 9 -0.90 -11.16 -20.24
C LEU A 9 -1.46 -10.41 -21.45
N GLU A 10 -1.56 -9.08 -21.38
CA GLU A 10 -2.02 -8.23 -22.47
C GLU A 10 -0.93 -8.07 -23.56
N LYS A 11 0.33 -8.36 -23.23
CA LYS A 11 1.47 -8.42 -24.16
C LYS A 11 2.17 -9.77 -24.12
N PRO A 12 1.51 -10.83 -24.60
CA PRO A 12 2.00 -12.20 -24.45
C PRO A 12 3.37 -12.42 -25.11
N GLU A 13 3.68 -11.73 -26.20
CA GLU A 13 4.95 -11.89 -26.92
C GLU A 13 6.18 -11.42 -26.12
N GLU A 14 6.08 -10.28 -25.42
CA GLU A 14 7.17 -9.78 -24.55
C GLU A 14 7.37 -10.74 -23.37
N LEU A 15 6.27 -11.22 -22.77
CA LEU A 15 6.30 -12.21 -21.70
C LEU A 15 6.92 -13.53 -22.16
N TYR A 16 6.54 -14.05 -23.33
CA TYR A 16 7.10 -15.29 -23.88
C TYR A 16 8.60 -15.16 -24.13
N THR A 17 9.04 -14.02 -24.66
CA THR A 17 10.46 -13.76 -24.95
C THR A 17 11.29 -13.81 -23.67
N VAL A 18 10.86 -13.09 -22.62
CA VAL A 18 11.58 -13.09 -21.33
C VAL A 18 11.50 -14.44 -20.64
N ALA A 19 10.32 -15.08 -20.61
CA ALA A 19 10.14 -16.38 -19.97
C ALA A 19 11.01 -17.47 -20.62
N LYS A 20 11.08 -17.52 -21.96
CA LYS A 20 11.97 -18.43 -22.70
C LYS A 20 13.44 -18.12 -22.42
N ALA A 21 13.81 -16.85 -22.33
CA ALA A 21 15.18 -16.47 -21.99
C ALA A 21 15.58 -16.87 -20.55
N LEU A 22 14.65 -16.90 -19.60
CA LEU A 22 14.93 -17.35 -18.23
C LEU A 22 14.85 -18.86 -18.03
N ALA A 23 14.12 -19.58 -18.89
CA ALA A 23 13.98 -21.03 -18.83
C ALA A 23 15.24 -21.78 -19.34
N SER A 24 16.41 -21.45 -18.79
CA SER A 24 17.69 -22.13 -19.05
C SER A 24 18.69 -21.88 -17.92
N GLU A 25 19.22 -22.96 -17.38
CA GLU A 25 20.22 -22.92 -16.30
C GLU A 25 21.45 -22.10 -16.68
N ILE A 26 22.01 -22.32 -17.89
CA ILE A 26 23.18 -21.56 -18.38
C ILE A 26 22.90 -20.05 -18.38
N ARG A 27 21.72 -19.62 -18.83
CA ARG A 27 21.37 -18.19 -18.88
C ARG A 27 21.18 -17.59 -17.50
N ILE A 28 20.63 -18.36 -16.55
CA ILE A 28 20.53 -17.94 -15.15
C ILE A 28 21.93 -17.77 -14.54
N GLU A 29 22.86 -18.68 -14.81
CA GLU A 29 24.24 -18.54 -14.32
C GLU A 29 24.96 -17.33 -14.94
N ILE A 30 24.75 -17.06 -16.24
CA ILE A 30 25.26 -15.84 -16.87
C ILE A 30 24.72 -14.59 -16.17
N ILE A 31 23.42 -14.51 -15.87
CA ILE A 31 22.84 -13.37 -15.14
C ILE A 31 23.45 -13.23 -13.75
N LYS A 32 23.70 -14.34 -13.04
CA LYS A 32 24.35 -14.32 -11.71
C LYS A 32 25.77 -13.76 -11.79
N LEU A 33 26.57 -14.16 -12.77
CA LEU A 33 27.91 -13.62 -12.98
C LEU A 33 27.88 -12.09 -13.20
N LEU A 34 26.89 -11.63 -13.96
CA LEU A 34 26.70 -10.22 -14.29
C LEU A 34 26.11 -9.36 -13.15
N ASN A 35 25.84 -9.93 -11.97
CA ASN A 35 25.37 -9.16 -10.81
C ASN A 35 26.45 -8.24 -10.23
N PHE A 36 27.72 -8.62 -10.37
CA PHE A 36 28.84 -7.94 -9.71
C PHE A 36 29.78 -7.25 -10.70
N ASN A 37 29.98 -7.80 -11.89
CA ASN A 37 30.91 -7.29 -12.89
C ASN A 37 30.30 -7.34 -14.30
N SER A 38 30.77 -6.46 -15.18
CA SER A 38 30.57 -6.62 -16.63
C SER A 38 31.61 -7.59 -17.16
N LEU A 39 31.18 -8.57 -17.97
CA LEU A 39 32.05 -9.60 -18.51
C LEU A 39 31.88 -9.71 -20.03
N ASN A 40 32.96 -10.04 -20.72
CA ASN A 40 32.89 -10.37 -22.14
C ASN A 40 32.54 -11.85 -22.36
N VAL A 41 32.20 -12.20 -23.60
CA VAL A 41 31.75 -13.56 -23.96
C VAL A 41 32.79 -14.64 -23.63
N ASN A 42 34.08 -14.36 -23.77
CA ASN A 42 35.15 -15.32 -23.47
C ASN A 42 35.32 -15.49 -21.95
N GLU A 43 35.23 -14.41 -21.17
CA GLU A 43 35.26 -14.48 -19.70
C GLU A 43 34.07 -15.29 -19.17
N ILE A 44 32.87 -15.08 -19.72
CA ILE A 44 31.68 -15.88 -19.39
C ILE A 44 31.90 -17.36 -19.73
N SER A 45 32.49 -17.64 -20.89
CA SER A 45 32.83 -18.99 -21.34
C SER A 45 33.79 -19.69 -20.38
N GLU A 46 34.84 -18.99 -19.93
CA GLU A 46 35.81 -19.47 -18.95
C GLU A 46 35.18 -19.70 -17.57
N CYS A 47 34.42 -18.74 -17.05
CA CYS A 47 33.77 -18.86 -15.73
C CYS A 47 32.79 -20.03 -15.65
N LEU A 48 32.08 -20.33 -16.74
CA LEU A 48 31.07 -21.39 -16.78
C LEU A 48 31.59 -22.72 -17.35
N GLY A 49 32.83 -22.76 -17.86
CA GLY A 49 33.40 -23.96 -18.49
C GLY A 49 32.64 -24.41 -19.75
N ILE A 50 32.04 -23.48 -20.48
CA ILE A 50 31.27 -23.75 -21.70
C ILE A 50 32.00 -23.23 -22.95
N PRO A 51 31.76 -23.77 -24.16
CA PRO A 51 32.34 -23.22 -25.38
C PRO A 51 31.95 -21.75 -25.61
N ALA A 52 32.88 -20.93 -26.15
CA ALA A 52 32.63 -19.52 -26.43
C ALA A 52 31.45 -19.27 -27.40
N SER A 53 31.24 -20.19 -28.36
CA SER A 53 30.07 -20.16 -29.24
C SER A 53 28.75 -20.35 -28.47
N THR A 54 28.73 -21.27 -27.49
CA THR A 54 27.59 -21.48 -26.60
C THR A 54 27.32 -20.26 -25.72
N ALA A 55 28.38 -19.64 -25.17
CA ALA A 55 28.25 -18.40 -24.41
C ALA A 55 27.67 -17.28 -25.29
N ALA A 56 28.17 -17.11 -26.52
CA ALA A 56 27.70 -16.09 -27.45
C ALA A 56 26.21 -16.21 -27.79
N VAL A 57 25.71 -17.42 -28.03
CA VAL A 57 24.28 -17.66 -28.32
C VAL A 57 23.42 -17.30 -27.12
N ASN A 58 23.82 -17.70 -25.91
CA ASN A 58 23.06 -17.41 -24.70
C ASN A 58 23.06 -15.92 -24.35
N VAL A 59 24.19 -15.23 -24.54
CA VAL A 59 24.29 -13.77 -24.41
C VAL A 59 23.34 -13.08 -25.39
N LYS A 60 23.29 -13.52 -26.65
CA LYS A 60 22.38 -12.95 -27.66
C LYS A 60 20.91 -13.11 -27.26
N ILE A 61 20.51 -14.28 -26.78
CA ILE A 61 19.12 -14.54 -26.32
C ILE A 61 18.75 -13.63 -25.12
N LEU A 62 19.67 -13.48 -24.17
CA LEU A 62 19.47 -12.60 -23.00
C LEU A 62 19.39 -11.11 -23.40
N GLU A 63 20.15 -10.70 -24.41
CA GLU A 63 20.12 -9.36 -24.96
C GLU A 63 18.80 -9.07 -25.71
N GLU A 64 18.35 -10.01 -26.54
CA GLU A 64 17.08 -9.92 -27.27
C GLU A 64 15.88 -9.86 -26.31
N ALA A 65 15.95 -10.58 -25.18
CA ALA A 65 14.97 -10.48 -24.10
C ALA A 65 15.11 -9.20 -23.25
N GLY A 66 16.11 -8.36 -23.51
CA GLY A 66 16.33 -7.10 -22.80
C GLY A 66 16.75 -7.25 -21.33
N LEU A 67 17.23 -8.43 -20.93
CA LEU A 67 17.69 -8.74 -19.57
C LEU A 67 19.13 -8.25 -19.32
N ILE A 68 19.95 -8.28 -20.36
CA ILE A 68 21.32 -7.77 -20.35
C ILE A 68 21.49 -6.70 -21.44
N HIS A 69 22.52 -5.88 -21.28
CA HIS A 69 22.98 -4.95 -22.29
C HIS A 69 24.35 -5.42 -22.79
N THR A 70 24.59 -5.27 -24.09
CA THR A 70 25.91 -5.54 -24.65
C THR A 70 26.43 -4.35 -25.45
N GLU A 71 27.73 -4.12 -25.35
CA GLU A 71 28.44 -3.05 -26.05
C GLU A 71 29.68 -3.63 -26.75
N LEU A 72 29.97 -3.16 -27.96
CA LEU A 72 31.21 -3.53 -28.66
C LEU A 72 32.35 -2.61 -28.20
N GLN A 73 33.40 -3.20 -27.65
CA GLN A 73 34.60 -2.50 -27.23
C GLN A 73 35.84 -3.03 -28.01
N PRO A 74 36.89 -2.21 -28.19
CA PRO A 74 38.16 -2.70 -28.72
C PRO A 74 38.79 -3.72 -27.76
N GLY A 75 39.14 -4.89 -28.27
CA GLY A 75 39.82 -5.95 -27.52
C GLY A 75 41.19 -6.31 -28.13
N THR A 76 41.94 -7.17 -27.43
CA THR A 76 43.33 -7.56 -27.79
C THR A 76 43.45 -8.25 -29.16
N ARG A 77 42.35 -8.82 -29.68
CA ARG A 77 42.25 -9.44 -31.02
C ARG A 77 40.91 -9.09 -31.69
N GLY A 78 40.72 -7.81 -32.02
CA GLY A 78 39.52 -7.32 -32.70
C GLY A 78 38.51 -6.70 -31.73
N SER A 79 37.23 -6.69 -32.07
CA SER A 79 36.18 -6.19 -31.17
C SER A 79 35.71 -7.29 -30.20
N MET A 80 35.41 -6.90 -28.97
CA MET A 80 34.83 -7.75 -27.93
C MET A 80 33.46 -7.23 -27.52
N LYS A 81 32.53 -8.13 -27.22
CA LYS A 81 31.20 -7.79 -26.73
C LYS A 81 31.20 -7.83 -25.20
N LEU A 82 31.19 -6.66 -24.57
CA LEU A 82 31.09 -6.51 -23.12
C LEU A 82 29.62 -6.60 -22.71
N CYS A 83 29.31 -7.48 -21.76
CA CYS A 83 27.95 -7.74 -21.29
C CYS A 83 27.77 -7.19 -19.88
N SER A 84 26.63 -6.57 -19.61
CA SER A 84 26.27 -6.03 -18.30
C SER A 84 24.79 -6.25 -17.99
N ARG A 85 24.43 -6.35 -16.70
CA ARG A 85 23.02 -6.51 -16.31
C ARG A 85 22.21 -5.25 -16.64
N LYS A 86 21.10 -5.44 -17.35
CA LYS A 86 20.19 -4.34 -17.73
C LYS A 86 18.99 -4.22 -16.81
N ARG A 87 18.50 -5.31 -16.22
CA ARG A 87 17.31 -5.31 -15.34
C ARG A 87 17.63 -5.90 -13.97
N ASP A 88 17.12 -5.26 -12.93
CA ASP A 88 17.26 -5.69 -11.54
C ASP A 88 16.03 -6.48 -11.07
N PHE A 89 14.85 -6.11 -11.59
CA PHE A 89 13.56 -6.70 -11.22
C PHE A 89 12.73 -7.02 -12.46
N ILE A 90 11.99 -8.12 -12.39
CA ILE A 90 11.02 -8.56 -13.39
C ILE A 90 9.69 -8.73 -12.66
N GLN A 91 8.69 -7.95 -13.06
CA GLN A 91 7.33 -8.06 -12.53
C GLN A 91 6.43 -8.69 -13.60
N ILE A 92 5.76 -9.80 -13.24
CA ILE A 92 4.78 -10.46 -14.13
C ILE A 92 3.37 -10.22 -13.58
N ILE A 93 2.57 -9.47 -14.34
CA ILE A 93 1.18 -9.14 -14.00
C ILE A 93 0.25 -10.12 -14.71
N LEU A 94 -0.31 -11.05 -13.93
CA LEU A 94 -1.25 -12.07 -14.42
C LEU A 94 -2.72 -11.62 -14.38
N LYS A 95 -3.01 -10.45 -13.82
CA LYS A 95 -4.37 -9.92 -13.83
C LYS A 95 -4.66 -9.37 -15.22
N SER A 96 -5.62 -9.97 -15.92
CA SER A 96 -6.30 -9.28 -17.01
C SER A 96 -7.07 -8.12 -16.38
N SER A 97 -6.46 -6.94 -16.43
CA SER A 97 -7.26 -5.74 -16.46
C SER A 97 -7.99 -5.77 -17.81
N LYS A 98 -9.26 -6.16 -17.81
CA LYS A 98 -10.16 -5.34 -18.65
C LYS A 98 -9.79 -3.91 -18.27
N PRO A 99 -9.35 -3.06 -19.20
CA PRO A 99 -9.33 -1.65 -18.89
C PRO A 99 -10.79 -1.34 -18.62
N SER A 100 -11.19 -1.32 -17.34
CA SER A 100 -12.31 -0.48 -16.99
C SER A 100 -11.89 0.87 -17.54
N SER A 101 -12.68 1.40 -18.47
CA SER A 101 -12.61 2.81 -18.87
C SER A 101 -12.70 3.76 -17.67
N ASP A 102 -12.97 3.20 -16.48
CA ASP A 102 -13.06 3.88 -15.22
C ASP A 102 -11.68 4.44 -14.85
N LYS A 103 -11.58 5.77 -14.94
CA LYS A 103 -10.41 6.47 -14.43
C LYS A 103 -10.54 6.48 -12.91
N SER A 104 -9.43 6.19 -12.24
CA SER A 104 -9.36 6.26 -10.77
C SER A 104 -8.74 7.58 -10.34
N TYR A 105 -9.34 8.22 -9.35
CA TYR A 105 -8.77 9.37 -8.65
C TYR A 105 -8.46 8.99 -7.21
N TYR A 106 -7.29 9.40 -6.72
CA TYR A 106 -6.79 9.04 -5.41
C TYR A 106 -6.50 10.29 -4.58
N ILE A 107 -6.88 10.26 -3.32
CA ILE A 107 -6.54 11.26 -2.32
C ILE A 107 -5.92 10.55 -1.11
N ASN A 108 -4.75 10.99 -0.67
CA ASN A 108 -4.13 10.55 0.58
C ASN A 108 -4.35 11.64 1.63
N MET A 109 -5.16 11.34 2.66
CA MET A 109 -5.53 12.27 3.72
C MET A 109 -4.75 11.94 4.99
N PRO A 110 -3.85 12.83 5.48
CA PRO A 110 -3.14 12.62 6.73
C PRO A 110 -4.10 12.36 7.89
N ILE A 111 -3.79 11.37 8.74
CA ILE A 111 -4.68 11.00 9.85
C ILE A 111 -4.87 12.15 10.85
N GLY A 112 -3.93 13.07 10.91
CA GLY A 112 -3.97 14.29 11.71
C GLY A 112 -4.91 15.39 11.19
N SER A 113 -5.34 15.31 9.93
CA SER A 113 -6.12 16.35 9.22
C SER A 113 -7.63 16.29 9.48
N TYR A 114 -8.08 15.69 10.59
CA TYR A 114 -9.50 15.68 10.92
C TYR A 114 -10.02 17.10 11.15
N VAL A 115 -11.26 17.37 10.76
CA VAL A 115 -11.93 18.66 10.93
C VAL A 115 -12.82 18.68 12.17
N ASP A 116 -13.22 17.51 12.65
CA ASP A 116 -14.02 17.32 13.86
C ASP A 116 -13.60 16.02 14.53
N CYS A 117 -13.69 15.98 15.86
CA CYS A 117 -13.37 14.80 16.64
C CYS A 117 -14.15 14.77 17.94
N LYS A 118 -14.37 13.55 18.43
CA LYS A 118 -14.86 13.29 19.77
C LYS A 118 -14.07 12.10 20.29
N ALA A 119 -13.10 12.32 21.16
CA ALA A 119 -12.25 11.27 21.72
C ALA A 119 -12.48 11.14 23.21
N TYR A 120 -12.62 9.90 23.69
CA TYR A 120 -12.75 9.58 25.11
C TYR A 120 -11.55 8.76 25.59
N PRO A 121 -11.04 8.98 26.81
CA PRO A 121 -9.99 8.16 27.40
C PRO A 121 -10.38 6.68 27.53
N THR A 122 -9.44 5.74 27.47
CA THR A 122 -8.00 5.91 27.20
C THR A 122 -7.74 6.46 25.79
N CYS A 123 -6.87 7.46 25.63
CA CYS A 123 -6.70 8.15 24.35
C CYS A 123 -5.35 8.86 24.20
N GLY A 124 -4.94 9.09 22.97
CA GLY A 124 -3.75 9.88 22.68
C GLY A 124 -3.45 10.02 21.20
N ILE A 125 -2.38 10.75 20.93
CA ILE A 125 -1.95 11.13 19.60
C ILE A 125 -0.44 11.31 19.60
N VAL A 126 0.24 10.72 18.62
CA VAL A 126 1.69 10.78 18.48
C VAL A 126 2.09 11.11 17.05
N THR A 127 3.25 11.74 16.91
CA THR A 127 3.97 11.90 15.63
C THR A 127 4.99 10.77 15.45
N ASP A 128 5.77 10.80 14.38
CA ASP A 128 6.97 9.98 14.23
C ASP A 128 8.06 10.30 15.27
N LYS A 129 8.01 11.47 15.93
CA LYS A 129 9.04 11.97 16.84
C LYS A 129 8.69 11.85 18.33
N GLY A 130 7.42 11.67 18.68
CA GLY A 130 6.98 11.62 20.06
C GLY A 130 5.49 11.90 20.24
N TYR A 131 5.05 11.88 21.49
CA TYR A 131 3.70 12.23 21.92
C TYR A 131 3.36 13.69 21.62
N LEU A 132 2.10 13.92 21.28
CA LEU A 132 1.49 15.26 21.25
C LEU A 132 0.58 15.39 22.47
N GLY A 133 0.89 16.36 23.33
CA GLY A 133 0.16 16.59 24.56
C GLY A 133 0.39 15.49 25.61
N VAL A 134 -0.62 15.27 26.44
CA VAL A 134 -0.62 14.31 27.55
C VAL A 134 -1.50 13.12 27.17
N GLU A 135 -1.04 11.90 27.46
CA GLU A 135 -1.85 10.70 27.32
C GLU A 135 -3.11 10.79 28.19
N ASP A 136 -4.19 10.17 27.71
CA ASP A 136 -5.52 10.17 28.34
C ASP A 136 -6.16 11.55 28.53
N ASP A 137 -5.66 12.57 27.82
CA ASP A 137 -6.26 13.91 27.77
C ASP A 137 -6.85 14.22 26.38
N PRO A 138 -8.19 14.31 26.24
CA PRO A 138 -8.83 14.67 24.98
C PRO A 138 -8.40 16.03 24.42
N ARG A 139 -7.84 16.93 25.26
CA ARG A 139 -7.33 18.24 24.79
C ARG A 139 -6.15 18.10 23.83
N SER A 140 -5.40 16.99 23.89
CA SER A 140 -4.28 16.69 23.00
C SER A 140 -4.70 16.62 21.52
N PHE A 141 -5.98 16.32 21.22
CA PHE A 141 -6.54 16.28 19.87
C PHE A 141 -6.74 17.67 19.23
N TYR A 142 -6.56 18.74 20.01
CA TYR A 142 -6.68 20.11 19.51
C TYR A 142 -5.31 20.79 19.35
N ASP A 143 -4.22 20.06 19.60
CA ASP A 143 -2.86 20.58 19.39
C ASP A 143 -2.63 20.90 17.91
N PRO A 144 -2.11 22.10 17.55
CA PRO A 144 -1.84 22.47 16.15
C PRO A 144 -0.88 21.51 15.43
N LEU A 145 0.02 20.85 16.15
CA LEU A 145 0.96 19.88 15.59
C LEU A 145 0.31 18.52 15.27
N ARG A 146 -0.97 18.33 15.60
CA ARG A 146 -1.75 17.13 15.24
C ARG A 146 -1.70 16.81 13.75
N ILE A 147 -1.46 17.80 12.90
CA ILE A 147 -1.28 17.61 11.45
C ILE A 147 -0.18 16.60 11.11
N ASN A 148 0.80 16.43 11.99
CA ASN A 148 1.93 15.50 11.85
C ASN A 148 1.66 14.14 12.51
N ALA A 149 0.44 13.85 12.93
CA ALA A 149 0.12 12.62 13.62
C ALA A 149 0.35 11.38 12.75
N GLN A 150 0.90 10.35 13.38
CA GLN A 150 1.25 9.06 12.80
C GLN A 150 0.57 7.89 13.51
N LEU A 151 0.13 8.08 14.76
CA LEU A 151 -0.81 7.17 15.41
C LEU A 151 -1.77 7.99 16.28
N ILE A 152 -3.06 7.67 16.20
CA ILE A 152 -4.12 8.27 17.01
C ILE A 152 -4.93 7.14 17.62
N TRP A 153 -5.24 7.23 18.92
CA TRP A 153 -6.04 6.22 19.60
C TRP A 153 -7.05 6.81 20.57
N PHE A 154 -8.17 6.13 20.74
CA PHE A 154 -9.18 6.46 21.74
C PHE A 154 -10.09 5.27 22.04
N HIS A 155 -10.59 5.19 23.27
CA HIS A 155 -11.48 4.12 23.72
C HIS A 155 -12.88 4.20 23.10
N LYS A 156 -13.39 5.42 22.89
CA LYS A 156 -14.70 5.67 22.29
C LYS A 156 -14.70 6.98 21.51
N GLY A 157 -15.56 7.05 20.49
CA GLY A 157 -15.88 8.28 19.77
C GLY A 157 -15.49 8.21 18.29
N TYR A 158 -15.06 9.31 17.68
CA TYR A 158 -14.81 9.38 16.23
C TYR A 158 -13.81 10.45 15.82
N LEU A 159 -13.29 10.29 14.59
CA LEU A 159 -12.59 11.31 13.81
C LEU A 159 -13.35 11.54 12.49
N GLU A 160 -13.50 12.80 12.10
CA GLU A 160 -14.14 13.18 10.83
C GLU A 160 -13.20 13.98 9.93
N TYR A 161 -13.17 13.60 8.66
CA TYR A 161 -12.30 14.14 7.62
C TYR A 161 -13.13 14.70 6.47
N ARG A 162 -12.60 15.70 5.77
CA ARG A 162 -13.24 16.27 4.58
C ARG A 162 -12.31 16.10 3.37
N PHE A 163 -12.75 15.29 2.43
CA PHE A 163 -12.06 15.06 1.17
C PHE A 163 -12.57 16.00 0.09
N PRO A 164 -11.70 16.60 -0.74
CA PRO A 164 -12.14 17.37 -1.89
C PRO A 164 -12.91 16.48 -2.86
N ASN A 165 -13.98 17.00 -3.44
CA ASN A 165 -14.82 16.30 -4.41
C ASN A 165 -14.83 16.98 -5.79
N THR A 166 -13.87 17.87 -6.06
CA THR A 166 -13.72 18.60 -7.33
C THR A 166 -13.67 17.69 -8.55
N VAL A 167 -13.18 16.44 -8.39
CA VAL A 167 -13.22 15.44 -9.46
C VAL A 167 -14.67 15.18 -9.92
N LEU A 168 -15.65 15.21 -9.01
CA LEU A 168 -17.05 14.90 -9.30
C LEU A 168 -17.78 16.00 -10.08
N GLU A 169 -17.23 17.21 -10.21
CA GLU A 169 -17.82 18.28 -11.02
C GLU A 169 -18.00 17.88 -12.49
N LYS A 170 -17.15 16.96 -12.98
CA LYS A 170 -17.10 16.58 -14.41
C LYS A 170 -17.48 15.14 -14.66
N VAL A 171 -17.54 14.30 -13.63
CA VAL A 171 -17.68 12.86 -13.76
C VAL A 171 -18.52 12.28 -12.64
N LYS A 172 -19.31 11.25 -12.95
CA LYS A 172 -20.15 10.57 -11.98
C LYS A 172 -19.42 9.38 -11.38
N ALA A 173 -19.24 9.40 -10.05
CA ALA A 173 -18.63 8.27 -9.35
C ALA A 173 -19.43 6.97 -9.54
N LYS A 174 -18.72 5.90 -9.88
CA LYS A 174 -19.22 4.51 -9.93
C LYS A 174 -18.91 3.76 -8.64
N MET A 175 -17.80 4.11 -7.99
CA MET A 175 -17.31 3.50 -6.77
C MET A 175 -16.55 4.54 -5.93
N ILE A 176 -16.69 4.45 -4.61
CA ILE A 176 -15.80 5.10 -3.64
C ILE A 176 -15.25 4.04 -2.68
N GLU A 177 -13.95 4.10 -2.42
CA GLU A 177 -13.23 3.19 -1.54
C GLU A 177 -12.36 3.97 -0.58
N ILE A 178 -12.42 3.63 0.70
CA ILE A 178 -11.59 4.21 1.75
C ILE A 178 -10.75 3.10 2.36
N SER A 179 -9.43 3.30 2.38
CA SER A 179 -8.43 2.36 2.87
C SER A 179 -7.68 2.97 4.05
N VAL A 180 -7.59 2.24 5.16
CA VAL A 180 -6.90 2.64 6.40
C VAL A 180 -6.25 1.45 7.09
N GLU A 181 -5.12 1.67 7.75
CA GLU A 181 -4.62 0.73 8.76
C GLU A 181 -5.25 1.07 10.12
N VAL A 182 -5.94 0.10 10.74
CA VAL A 182 -6.73 0.31 11.96
C VAL A 182 -6.87 -0.98 12.78
N CYS A 183 -6.97 -0.86 14.11
CA CYS A 183 -7.29 -1.98 15.02
C CYS A 183 -7.96 -1.48 16.31
N SER A 184 -8.23 -2.39 17.26
CA SER A 184 -8.79 -2.05 18.57
C SER A 184 -7.75 -1.31 19.43
N GLU A 185 -8.18 -0.72 20.55
CA GLU A 185 -7.32 -0.11 21.56
C GLU A 185 -7.59 -0.72 22.95
N ALA A 186 -6.51 -1.15 23.60
CA ALA A 186 -6.50 -1.65 24.96
C ALA A 186 -5.31 -1.04 25.71
N PRO A 187 -5.34 -0.96 27.05
CA PRO A 187 -4.15 -0.64 27.82
C PRO A 187 -3.01 -1.61 27.47
N ASN A 188 -1.87 -1.08 27.02
CA ASN A 188 -0.77 -1.81 26.37
C ASN A 188 -1.15 -2.35 24.98
N PHE A 189 -1.27 -3.67 24.84
CA PHE A 189 -1.91 -4.33 23.70
C PHE A 189 -2.61 -5.59 24.19
N ARG A 190 -3.63 -6.03 23.47
CA ARG A 190 -4.33 -7.29 23.74
C ARG A 190 -4.91 -7.85 22.45
N ASN A 191 -4.28 -8.93 21.95
CA ASN A 191 -4.63 -9.55 20.67
C ASN A 191 -6.07 -10.08 20.60
N GLU A 192 -6.72 -10.27 21.76
CA GLU A 192 -8.15 -10.61 21.89
C GLU A 192 -8.87 -9.49 22.65
N TRP A 193 -9.31 -8.48 21.91
CA TRP A 193 -9.98 -7.29 22.43
C TRP A 193 -10.88 -6.69 21.35
N PRO A 194 -12.10 -7.23 21.16
CA PRO A 194 -12.90 -6.86 20.00
C PRO A 194 -13.39 -5.42 20.06
N SER A 195 -13.43 -4.74 18.91
CA SER A 195 -13.96 -3.40 18.78
C SER A 195 -14.72 -3.21 17.48
N ASP A 196 -15.94 -2.66 17.56
CA ASP A 196 -16.82 -2.43 16.42
C ASP A 196 -16.53 -1.04 15.79
N ILE A 197 -15.64 -1.03 14.79
CA ILE A 197 -15.20 0.17 14.10
C ILE A 197 -16.09 0.42 12.89
N THR A 198 -16.78 1.55 12.88
CA THR A 198 -17.77 1.91 11.88
C THR A 198 -17.27 3.06 11.02
N MET A 199 -17.61 3.03 9.73
CA MET A 199 -17.33 4.12 8.80
C MET A 199 -18.62 4.74 8.28
N TRP A 200 -18.64 6.07 8.22
CA TRP A 200 -19.70 6.86 7.61
C TRP A 200 -19.15 7.73 6.49
N VAL A 201 -19.92 7.85 5.41
CA VAL A 201 -19.65 8.79 4.32
C VAL A 201 -20.83 9.74 4.18
N ASN A 202 -20.59 11.04 4.23
CA ASN A 202 -21.63 12.08 4.25
C ASN A 202 -22.72 11.82 5.32
N GLY A 203 -22.31 11.31 6.48
CA GLY A 203 -23.20 10.98 7.60
C GLY A 203 -23.97 9.65 7.45
N ILE A 204 -23.78 8.92 6.35
CA ILE A 204 -24.46 7.64 6.10
C ILE A 204 -23.56 6.49 6.52
N GLU A 205 -24.06 5.58 7.35
CA GLU A 205 -23.33 4.40 7.80
C GLU A 205 -23.07 3.44 6.64
N CYS A 206 -21.80 3.27 6.28
CA CYS A 206 -21.39 2.39 5.18
C CYS A 206 -21.15 0.95 5.67
N GLY A 207 -20.73 0.78 6.92
CA GLY A 207 -20.60 -0.53 7.54
C GLY A 207 -19.68 -0.54 8.76
N THR A 208 -19.85 -1.58 9.57
CA THR A 208 -19.05 -1.84 10.79
C THR A 208 -18.12 -3.03 10.56
N TRP A 209 -16.84 -2.86 10.87
CA TRP A 209 -15.86 -3.94 10.98
C TRP A 209 -15.57 -4.21 12.46
N THR A 210 -15.76 -5.44 12.92
CA THR A 210 -15.28 -5.85 14.25
C THR A 210 -13.81 -6.22 14.15
N SER A 211 -12.94 -5.36 14.66
CA SER A 211 -11.53 -5.68 14.92
C SER A 211 -11.46 -6.83 15.94
N PRO A 212 -10.59 -7.83 15.76
CA PRO A 212 -10.45 -8.92 16.73
C PRO A 212 -9.64 -8.51 17.97
N GLY A 213 -8.81 -7.48 17.89
CA GLY A 213 -7.89 -7.12 18.97
C GLY A 213 -7.05 -5.88 18.73
N ASP A 214 -6.27 -5.56 19.75
CA ASP A 214 -5.18 -4.58 19.76
C ASP A 214 -3.86 -5.34 19.60
N PHE A 215 -3.15 -5.10 18.50
CA PHE A 215 -2.07 -5.97 18.07
C PHE A 215 -0.70 -5.52 18.55
N GLY A 216 -0.01 -6.43 19.23
CA GLY A 216 1.38 -6.27 19.66
C GLY A 216 2.14 -7.59 19.62
N GLY A 217 3.23 -7.70 20.40
CA GLY A 217 4.08 -8.91 20.46
C GLY A 217 5.06 -9.07 19.29
N ARG A 218 4.92 -8.27 18.23
CA ARG A 218 5.98 -7.95 17.27
C ARG A 218 5.98 -6.45 17.00
N ARG A 219 7.14 -5.89 16.71
CA ARG A 219 7.24 -4.49 16.31
C ARG A 219 6.56 -4.25 14.96
N GLY A 220 5.85 -3.12 14.84
CA GLY A 220 5.35 -2.62 13.56
C GLY A 220 6.51 -2.27 12.64
N LYS A 221 6.37 -2.51 11.34
CA LYS A 221 7.46 -2.28 10.36
C LYS A 221 7.94 -0.84 10.29
N LEU A 222 7.04 0.10 10.56
CA LEU A 222 7.28 1.54 10.41
C LEU A 222 7.45 2.25 11.75
N ASN A 223 7.23 1.54 12.87
CA ASN A 223 7.22 2.15 14.20
C ASN A 223 8.58 2.79 14.54
N PRO A 224 8.59 4.03 15.04
CA PRO A 224 9.81 4.71 15.41
C PRO A 224 10.47 4.02 16.61
N ILE A 225 11.78 4.22 16.76
CA ILE A 225 12.61 3.53 17.77
C ILE A 225 12.12 3.84 19.20
N TRP A 226 11.65 5.05 19.45
CA TRP A 226 11.20 5.49 20.78
C TRP A 226 9.86 4.87 21.20
N TRP A 227 9.09 4.30 20.27
CA TRP A 227 7.80 3.67 20.59
C TRP A 227 8.03 2.40 21.41
N SER A 228 7.26 2.26 22.50
CA SER A 228 7.36 1.14 23.42
C SER A 228 6.88 -0.16 22.77
N ASP A 229 7.62 -1.25 22.95
CA ASP A 229 7.19 -2.58 22.49
C ASP A 229 5.97 -3.12 23.26
N GLY A 230 5.65 -2.52 24.41
CA GLY A 230 4.46 -2.83 25.21
C GLY A 230 3.18 -2.16 24.71
N SER A 231 3.27 -1.18 23.81
CA SER A 231 2.11 -0.50 23.23
C SER A 231 1.61 -1.22 21.97
N THR A 232 0.43 -0.84 21.46
CA THR A 232 -0.05 -1.25 20.13
C THR A 232 1.04 -1.05 19.07
N GLN A 233 1.26 -2.06 18.23
CA GLN A 233 2.34 -2.06 17.25
C GLN A 233 1.86 -1.88 15.82
N PHE A 234 0.71 -2.44 15.43
CA PHE A 234 0.21 -2.38 14.06
C PHE A 234 -1.30 -2.58 14.02
N GLY A 235 -1.89 -2.28 12.87
CA GLY A 235 -3.30 -2.51 12.58
C GLY A 235 -3.50 -3.56 11.49
N MET A 236 -4.75 -3.72 11.07
CA MET A 236 -5.08 -4.40 9.83
C MET A 236 -5.39 -3.36 8.77
N LEU A 237 -4.92 -3.58 7.54
CA LEU A 237 -5.35 -2.78 6.41
C LEU A 237 -6.78 -3.15 6.05
N LYS A 238 -7.69 -2.19 6.18
CA LYS A 238 -9.12 -2.36 5.95
C LYS A 238 -9.60 -1.45 4.84
N THR A 239 -10.51 -1.98 4.03
CA THR A 239 -11.09 -1.28 2.89
C THR A 239 -12.61 -1.24 2.98
N TRP A 240 -13.20 -0.05 3.04
CA TRP A 240 -14.63 0.16 2.87
C TRP A 240 -14.89 0.61 1.44
N ARG A 241 -15.58 -0.24 0.66
CA ARG A 241 -15.93 0.04 -0.73
C ARG A 241 -17.44 0.17 -0.86
N ILE A 242 -17.90 1.26 -1.47
CA ILE A 242 -19.32 1.50 -1.76
C ILE A 242 -19.49 1.63 -3.26
N THR A 243 -20.34 0.79 -3.83
CA THR A 243 -20.67 0.73 -5.26
C THR A 243 -22.17 0.86 -5.46
N LYS A 244 -22.65 0.61 -6.67
CA LYS A 244 -24.09 0.54 -6.99
C LYS A 244 -24.75 -0.69 -6.35
N GLU A 245 -23.97 -1.76 -6.16
CA GLU A 245 -24.41 -3.06 -5.67
C GLU A 245 -24.52 -3.13 -4.14
N GLY A 246 -23.84 -2.24 -3.41
CA GLY A 246 -23.86 -2.17 -1.95
C GLY A 246 -22.58 -1.61 -1.34
N ALA A 247 -22.47 -1.78 -0.02
CA ALA A 247 -21.26 -1.47 0.73
C ALA A 247 -20.56 -2.74 1.19
N PHE A 248 -19.24 -2.74 1.11
CA PHE A 248 -18.38 -3.89 1.29
C PHE A 248 -17.22 -3.54 2.21
N ILE A 249 -16.81 -4.49 3.04
CA ILE A 249 -15.57 -4.43 3.83
C ILE A 249 -14.68 -5.58 3.37
N ASP A 250 -13.51 -5.28 2.82
CA ASP A 250 -12.58 -6.24 2.20
C ASP A 250 -13.27 -7.21 1.23
N GLY A 251 -14.14 -6.67 0.37
CA GLY A 251 -14.89 -7.43 -0.62
C GLY A 251 -16.10 -8.21 -0.09
N LYS A 252 -16.32 -8.27 1.22
CA LYS A 252 -17.53 -8.87 1.81
C LYS A 252 -18.62 -7.83 1.94
N LYS A 253 -19.80 -8.10 1.36
CA LYS A 253 -20.94 -7.18 1.43
C LYS A 253 -21.46 -7.10 2.87
N VAL A 254 -21.60 -5.89 3.40
CA VAL A 254 -22.06 -5.63 4.77
C VAL A 254 -23.37 -4.85 4.84
N SER A 255 -23.72 -4.11 3.79
CA SER A 255 -25.02 -3.43 3.71
C SER A 255 -25.47 -3.22 2.27
N ASN A 256 -26.75 -2.84 2.11
CA ASN A 256 -27.33 -2.44 0.82
C ASN A 256 -27.24 -0.92 0.57
N ILE A 257 -26.50 -0.17 1.40
CA ILE A 257 -26.18 1.23 1.09
C ILE A 257 -25.36 1.25 -0.18
N ASN A 258 -25.76 2.09 -1.13
CA ASN A 258 -25.10 2.21 -2.41
C ASN A 258 -24.62 3.64 -2.64
N ILE A 259 -23.74 3.82 -3.61
CA ILE A 259 -23.07 5.09 -3.88
C ILE A 259 -24.05 6.23 -4.20
N ASN A 260 -25.20 5.93 -4.79
CA ASN A 260 -26.21 6.94 -5.11
C ASN A 260 -26.91 7.52 -3.87
N LYS A 261 -26.86 6.82 -2.73
CA LYS A 261 -27.38 7.35 -1.45
C LYS A 261 -26.40 8.31 -0.79
N LEU A 262 -25.12 8.26 -1.14
CA LEU A 262 -24.08 9.03 -0.46
C LEU A 262 -24.07 10.51 -0.81
N ASP A 263 -24.80 10.93 -1.85
CA ASP A 263 -24.92 12.33 -2.26
C ASP A 263 -23.54 13.03 -2.34
N LEU A 264 -22.55 12.39 -2.99
CA LEU A 264 -21.14 12.82 -2.97
C LEU A 264 -20.89 14.22 -3.54
N GLU A 265 -21.82 14.73 -4.37
CA GLU A 265 -21.79 16.05 -5.02
C GLU A 265 -22.59 17.11 -4.24
N LYS A 266 -23.28 16.75 -3.14
CA LYS A 266 -24.21 17.65 -2.46
C LYS A 266 -23.53 18.80 -1.71
N ASN A 267 -22.33 18.57 -1.19
CA ASN A 267 -21.53 19.56 -0.48
C ASN A 267 -20.23 19.84 -1.26
N ASP A 268 -19.46 20.85 -0.87
CA ASP A 268 -18.15 21.16 -1.47
C ASP A 268 -17.03 20.17 -1.04
N PHE A 269 -17.40 19.09 -0.34
CA PHE A 269 -16.51 18.05 0.16
C PHE A 269 -17.27 16.75 0.41
N ILE A 270 -16.53 15.64 0.47
CA ILE A 270 -17.02 14.36 0.97
C ILE A 270 -16.58 14.23 2.43
N SER A 271 -17.54 14.14 3.36
CA SER A 271 -17.26 13.83 4.76
C SER A 271 -17.01 12.33 4.91
N VAL A 272 -15.92 11.96 5.57
CA VAL A 272 -15.63 10.58 5.99
C VAL A 272 -15.40 10.59 7.48
N ARG A 273 -16.23 9.84 8.21
CA ARG A 273 -16.09 9.65 9.65
C ARG A 273 -15.73 8.20 9.93
N ILE A 274 -14.80 7.97 10.84
CA ILE A 274 -14.44 6.64 11.35
C ILE A 274 -14.42 6.68 12.88
N GLY A 275 -14.96 5.65 13.52
CA GLY A 275 -15.03 5.59 14.97
C GLY A 275 -15.91 4.46 15.49
N ILE A 276 -16.30 4.58 16.75
CA ILE A 276 -17.09 3.57 17.48
C ILE A 276 -18.46 4.16 17.79
N LYS A 277 -19.51 3.42 17.43
CA LYS A 277 -20.88 3.82 17.71
C LYS A 277 -21.15 3.90 19.20
N ASP A 278 -22.05 4.80 19.60
CA ASP A 278 -22.44 4.93 20.99
C ASP A 278 -23.13 3.68 21.54
N ASP A 279 -23.81 2.93 20.67
CA ASP A 279 -24.54 1.68 20.91
C ASP A 279 -23.84 0.44 20.32
N ALA A 280 -22.54 0.54 20.01
CA ALA A 280 -21.74 -0.60 19.55
C ALA A 280 -21.79 -1.77 20.54
N LYS A 281 -21.81 -3.00 20.02
CA LYS A 281 -21.79 -4.20 20.87
C LYS A 281 -20.43 -4.37 21.54
N ASN A 282 -19.35 -4.12 20.79
CA ASN A 282 -17.98 -4.17 21.28
C ASN A 282 -17.37 -2.76 21.27
N ILE A 283 -17.23 -2.14 22.45
CA ILE A 283 -16.56 -0.85 22.63
C ILE A 283 -15.13 -1.14 23.13
N GLY A 284 -14.26 -1.48 22.19
CA GLY A 284 -12.87 -1.86 22.47
C GLY A 284 -11.86 -0.85 21.93
N GLY A 285 -12.23 0.42 21.80
CA GLY A 285 -11.32 1.46 21.31
C GLY A 285 -10.86 1.30 19.86
N MET A 286 -10.11 2.28 19.37
CA MET A 286 -9.60 2.31 18.00
C MET A 286 -8.21 2.92 17.98
N ASN A 287 -7.28 2.25 17.31
CA ASN A 287 -5.99 2.80 16.87
C ASN A 287 -6.05 3.05 15.35
N LEU A 288 -5.69 4.25 14.91
CA LEU A 288 -5.60 4.65 13.50
C LEU A 288 -4.16 5.04 13.16
N PHE A 289 -3.58 4.39 12.15
CA PHE A 289 -2.16 4.51 11.80
C PHE A 289 -1.95 5.37 10.55
N GLY A 290 -0.87 6.13 10.55
CA GLY A 290 -0.39 6.95 9.45
C GLY A 290 0.74 6.27 8.68
N ASP A 291 1.32 6.99 7.72
CA ASP A 291 2.29 6.46 6.78
C ASP A 291 3.68 6.15 7.36
N ASN A 292 3.94 6.57 8.60
CA ASN A 292 5.17 6.29 9.34
C ASN A 292 4.91 5.54 10.66
N PHE A 293 3.82 4.77 10.73
CA PHE A 293 3.50 3.93 11.89
C PHE A 293 2.77 2.66 11.45
N GLY A 294 2.85 1.61 12.27
CA GLY A 294 2.24 0.33 11.94
C GLY A 294 2.99 -0.42 10.85
N ASP A 295 2.25 -0.97 9.90
CA ASP A 295 2.74 -1.92 8.92
C ASP A 295 2.55 -1.47 7.46
N TYR A 296 1.73 -0.45 7.23
CA TYR A 296 1.36 0.03 5.90
C TYR A 296 1.71 1.51 5.74
N PRO A 297 2.55 1.89 4.75
CA PRO A 297 3.00 3.26 4.57
C PRO A 297 1.93 4.11 3.85
N GLN A 298 0.77 4.29 4.49
CA GLN A 298 -0.33 5.13 4.00
C GLN A 298 -1.08 5.77 5.17
N HIS A 299 -1.71 6.91 4.92
CA HIS A 299 -2.73 7.45 5.82
C HIS A 299 -4.11 6.92 5.41
N ILE A 300 -5.13 7.79 5.35
CA ILE A 300 -6.45 7.46 4.84
C ILE A 300 -6.44 7.67 3.33
N VAL A 301 -6.49 6.59 2.57
CA VAL A 301 -6.54 6.66 1.11
C VAL A 301 -7.97 6.55 0.63
N MET A 302 -8.48 7.60 -0.01
CA MET A 302 -9.72 7.57 -0.75
C MET A 302 -9.45 7.32 -2.23
N ARG A 303 -10.15 6.37 -2.83
CA ARG A 303 -10.19 6.11 -4.25
C ARG A 303 -11.61 6.31 -4.79
N ILE A 304 -11.74 7.01 -5.90
CA ILE A 304 -13.00 7.18 -6.63
C ILE A 304 -12.79 6.66 -8.06
N ASP A 305 -13.62 5.72 -8.50
CA ASP A 305 -13.66 5.27 -9.89
C ASP A 305 -14.87 5.87 -10.59
N TYR A 306 -14.68 6.36 -11.82
CA TYR A 306 -15.71 7.07 -12.61
C TYR A 306 -15.62 6.79 -14.11
#